data_AF-A0A1Y0IV57-F1
#
_entry.id   AF-A0A1Y0IV57-F1
#
_cell.length_a   1.000
_cell.length_b   1.000
_cell.length_c   1.000
_cell.angle_alpha   90.00
_cell.angle_beta   90.00
_cell.angle_gamma   90.00
#
_symmetry.space_group_name_H-M   'P 1'
#
loop_
_entity.id
_entity.type
_entity.pdbx_description
1 polymer ?
#
loop_
_entity_poly.entity_id
_entity_poly.type
_entity_poly.pdbx_seq_one_letter_code
_entity_poly.pdbx_strand_id
1 'polypeptide(L)'
;MNFKNLAVCSVALGSLLLPVAAYADSPKSAHLQGKVYRQLVAHGNNVSSDTLATYAVLADQDNNFKYFVHSDGTVDVIRIYPALSGMVYVNGQQVQVNNDGSYSVDVQPGKALVEFNAQGKLHKSKVLDVTSKSNLTVDLIETVQMSDVLAPMEEPISIPQSVIGNEAVDGGGGSYPGQTYSGQPVYTGNHVHCNRFNGIASDHRYWSWKTDWSKAIADFVGSDCDAALIAYGCPLPPTADNLCDGLNAQGNGVHDCSDAKGWPNTAWWRN
;
A
#
# COMPACT_ATOMS: atom_id res chain seq x y z
N MET A 1 -25.37 -98.28 -1.29
CA MET A 1 -25.38 -96.89 -0.78
C MET A 1 -24.24 -96.77 0.23
N ASN A 2 -23.20 -96.01 -0.12
CA ASN A 2 -21.98 -95.83 0.68
C ASN A 2 -22.09 -94.54 1.50
N PHE A 3 -21.98 -94.63 2.82
CA PHE A 3 -21.75 -93.47 3.69
C PHE A 3 -20.25 -93.33 3.95
N LYS A 4 -19.68 -92.19 3.57
CA LYS A 4 -18.31 -91.78 3.92
C LYS A 4 -18.35 -90.70 5.00
N ASN A 5 -17.43 -90.84 5.94
CA ASN A 5 -17.19 -90.01 7.11
C ASN A 5 -16.89 -88.54 6.77
N LEU A 6 -17.40 -87.63 7.62
CA LEU A 6 -17.04 -86.21 7.65
C LEU A 6 -16.03 -85.98 8.77
N ALA A 7 -14.83 -85.51 8.43
CA ALA A 7 -13.80 -85.09 9.39
C ALA A 7 -13.89 -83.58 9.62
N VAL A 8 -13.92 -83.16 10.88
CA VAL A 8 -13.95 -81.76 11.32
C VAL A 8 -12.53 -81.31 11.63
N CYS A 9 -12.00 -80.38 10.83
CA CYS A 9 -10.75 -79.67 11.12
C CYS A 9 -11.03 -78.45 12.01
N SER A 10 -10.38 -78.41 13.18
CA SER A 10 -10.35 -77.23 14.05
C SER A 10 -9.18 -76.32 13.66
N VAL A 11 -9.47 -75.07 13.31
CA VAL A 11 -8.45 -74.04 13.00
C VAL A 11 -8.17 -73.23 14.26
N ALA A 12 -6.92 -73.20 14.69
CA ALA A 12 -6.46 -72.39 15.81
C ALA A 12 -6.34 -70.91 15.41
N LEU A 13 -7.05 -70.02 16.12
CA LEU A 13 -6.88 -68.57 16.01
C LEU A 13 -5.58 -68.13 16.69
N GLY A 14 -4.56 -67.81 15.89
CA GLY A 14 -3.38 -67.08 16.33
C GLY A 14 -3.73 -65.59 16.53
N SER A 15 -3.49 -65.08 17.73
CA SER A 15 -3.72 -63.66 18.06
C SER A 15 -2.63 -62.80 17.42
N LEU A 16 -2.98 -62.00 16.41
CA LEU A 16 -2.11 -60.95 15.88
C LEU A 16 -2.02 -59.80 16.89
N LEU A 17 -0.84 -59.62 17.50
CA LEU A 17 -0.49 -58.40 18.20
C LEU A 17 -0.19 -57.31 17.15
N LEU A 18 -1.09 -56.33 17.02
CA LEU A 18 -0.84 -55.14 16.24
C LEU A 18 0.17 -54.24 16.99
N PRO A 19 1.19 -53.69 16.31
CA PRO A 19 2.09 -52.73 16.94
C PRO A 19 1.31 -51.48 17.35
N VAL A 20 1.44 -51.11 18.62
CA VAL A 20 0.95 -49.84 19.16
C VAL A 20 1.74 -48.73 18.46
N ALA A 21 1.11 -48.01 17.53
CA ALA A 21 1.70 -46.83 16.93
C ALA A 21 1.96 -45.82 18.06
N ALA A 22 3.25 -45.54 18.32
CA ALA A 22 3.64 -44.44 19.18
C ALA A 22 3.06 -43.16 18.56
N TYR A 23 2.11 -42.54 19.25
CA TYR A 23 1.64 -41.20 18.91
C TYR A 23 2.85 -40.27 19.07
N ALA A 24 3.51 -39.96 17.96
CA ALA A 24 4.45 -38.86 17.93
C ALA A 24 3.66 -37.60 18.31
N ASP A 25 4.08 -36.93 19.39
CA ASP A 25 3.53 -35.65 19.80
C ASP A 25 3.43 -34.76 18.55
N SER A 26 2.21 -34.30 18.24
CA SER A 26 2.00 -33.44 17.08
C SER A 26 2.97 -32.26 17.19
N PRO A 27 3.72 -31.94 16.12
CA PRO A 27 4.72 -30.87 16.18
C PRO A 27 4.04 -29.59 16.68
N LYS A 28 4.59 -29.03 17.76
CA LYS A 28 4.04 -27.82 18.37
C LYS A 28 4.11 -26.69 17.35
N SER A 29 2.94 -26.19 16.94
CA SER A 29 2.83 -25.04 16.05
C SER A 29 3.49 -23.81 16.67
N ALA A 30 4.02 -22.96 15.81
CA ALA A 30 4.33 -21.57 16.14
C ALA A 30 3.18 -20.69 15.68
N HIS A 31 3.02 -19.54 16.31
CA HIS A 31 1.99 -18.57 15.96
C HIS A 31 2.63 -17.39 15.26
N LEU A 32 2.19 -17.10 14.04
CA LEU A 32 2.65 -15.97 13.25
C LEU A 32 1.53 -14.95 13.14
N GLN A 33 1.83 -13.70 13.46
CA GLN A 33 0.92 -12.57 13.33
C GLN A 33 1.65 -11.36 12.74
N GLY A 34 0.93 -10.35 12.29
CA GLY A 34 1.55 -9.11 11.84
C GLY A 34 0.54 -8.19 11.19
N LYS A 35 1.04 -7.10 10.60
CA LYS A 35 0.23 -6.18 9.80
C LYS A 35 0.71 -6.10 8.37
N VAL A 36 -0.24 -5.90 7.47
CA VAL A 36 0.01 -5.49 6.08
C VAL A 36 -0.34 -4.02 5.96
N TYR A 37 0.61 -3.21 5.51
CA TYR A 37 0.37 -1.79 5.25
C TYR A 37 1.34 -1.26 4.20
N ARG A 38 0.98 -0.09 3.67
CA ARG A 38 1.84 0.67 2.76
C ARG A 38 2.49 1.81 3.53
N GLN A 39 3.70 2.17 3.14
CA GLN A 39 4.30 3.43 3.53
C GLN A 39 4.86 4.14 2.30
N LEU A 40 4.64 5.45 2.25
CA LEU A 40 5.43 6.32 1.40
C LEU A 40 6.66 6.79 2.17
N VAL A 41 7.81 6.78 1.52
CA VAL A 41 9.06 7.27 2.09
C VAL A 41 9.71 8.32 1.20
N ALA A 42 10.30 9.33 1.82
CA ALA A 42 11.22 10.25 1.17
C ALA A 42 12.51 10.32 1.98
N HIS A 43 13.62 10.50 1.28
CA HIS A 43 14.92 10.76 1.86
C HIS A 43 15.53 11.95 1.14
N GLY A 44 16.11 12.89 1.87
CA GLY A 44 16.84 13.99 1.27
C GLY A 44 17.63 14.79 2.28
N ASN A 45 18.28 15.84 1.79
CA ASN A 45 19.04 16.77 2.59
C ASN A 45 18.48 18.19 2.43
N ASN A 46 19.11 19.16 3.11
CA ASN A 46 18.82 20.59 2.98
C ASN A 46 17.36 20.96 3.33
N VAL A 47 16.74 20.25 4.27
CA VAL A 47 15.42 20.63 4.78
C VAL A 47 15.57 21.84 5.70
N SER A 48 14.85 22.92 5.41
CA SER A 48 14.94 24.15 6.22
C SER A 48 14.36 23.93 7.63
N SER A 49 14.79 24.76 8.58
CA SER A 49 14.23 24.77 9.94
C SER A 49 12.72 24.97 9.95
N ASP A 50 12.21 25.80 9.04
CA ASP A 50 10.78 26.11 8.93
C ASP A 50 10.00 24.87 8.46
N THR A 51 10.52 24.15 7.46
CA THR A 51 9.90 22.89 7.02
C THR A 51 9.96 21.82 8.09
N LEU A 52 11.06 21.73 8.87
CA LEU A 52 11.14 20.81 10.01
C LEU A 52 10.12 21.16 11.11
N ALA A 53 9.87 22.46 11.36
CA ALA A 53 8.82 22.88 12.27
C ALA A 53 7.43 22.47 11.75
N THR A 54 7.18 22.60 10.44
CA THR A 54 5.96 22.09 9.82
C THR A 54 5.82 20.58 9.98
N TYR A 55 6.89 19.81 9.75
CA TYR A 55 6.87 18.36 9.95
C TYR A 55 6.60 17.96 11.40
N ALA A 56 7.09 18.73 12.37
CA ALA A 56 6.78 18.50 13.78
C ALA A 56 5.29 18.67 14.07
N VAL A 57 4.64 19.69 13.50
CA VAL A 57 3.19 19.91 13.61
C VAL A 57 2.42 18.76 12.94
N LEU A 58 2.81 18.36 11.72
CA LEU A 58 2.18 17.24 11.02
C LEU A 58 2.28 15.94 11.81
N ALA A 59 3.44 15.65 12.41
CA ALA A 59 3.65 14.44 13.20
C ALA A 59 2.86 14.43 14.53
N ASP A 60 2.59 15.60 15.11
CA ASP A 60 1.74 15.75 16.30
C ASP A 60 0.25 15.54 15.96
N GLN A 61 -0.18 15.99 14.78
CA GLN A 61 -1.57 15.89 14.33
C GLN A 61 -1.92 14.55 13.67
N ASP A 62 -0.94 13.87 13.08
CA ASP A 62 -1.12 12.61 12.37
C ASP A 62 -0.08 11.58 12.78
N ASN A 63 -0.49 10.59 13.59
CA ASN A 63 0.37 9.49 14.07
C ASN A 63 0.97 8.61 12.94
N ASN A 64 0.43 8.73 11.73
CA ASN A 64 0.91 8.03 10.57
C ASN A 64 1.92 8.87 9.77
N PHE A 65 2.20 10.12 10.15
CA PHE A 65 3.29 10.91 9.61
C PHE A 65 4.47 10.93 10.59
N LYS A 66 5.66 10.59 10.11
CA LYS A 66 6.89 10.57 10.90
C LYS A 66 8.01 11.20 10.09
N TYR A 67 8.95 11.82 10.79
CA TYR A 67 10.20 12.27 10.18
C TYR A 67 11.36 12.01 11.14
N PHE A 68 12.55 11.81 10.58
CA PHE A 68 13.77 11.54 11.32
C PHE A 68 14.87 12.44 10.76
N VAL A 69 15.49 13.25 11.63
CA VAL A 69 16.66 14.06 11.27
C VAL A 69 17.90 13.30 11.72
N HIS A 70 18.78 13.00 10.77
CA HIS A 70 20.01 12.26 11.01
C HIS A 70 21.16 13.19 11.39
N SER A 71 22.20 12.64 12.00
CA SER A 71 23.38 13.41 12.44
C SER A 71 24.17 14.04 11.29
N ASP A 72 24.00 13.53 10.06
CA ASP A 72 24.61 14.08 8.84
C ASP A 72 23.76 15.18 8.19
N GLY A 73 22.64 15.54 8.80
CA GLY A 73 21.71 16.56 8.30
C GLY A 73 20.73 16.06 7.23
N THR A 74 20.74 14.76 6.92
CA THR A 74 19.69 14.17 6.08
C THR A 74 18.39 13.97 6.87
N VAL A 75 17.28 13.87 6.15
CA VAL A 75 15.94 13.73 6.71
C VAL A 75 15.22 12.61 5.99
N ASP A 76 14.71 11.65 6.76
CA ASP A 76 13.73 10.68 6.29
C ASP A 76 12.33 11.16 6.67
N VAL A 77 11.39 11.03 5.74
CA VAL A 77 9.97 11.26 5.98
C VAL A 77 9.21 9.98 5.65
N ILE A 78 8.30 9.57 6.53
CA ILE A 78 7.49 8.37 6.40
C ILE A 78 6.03 8.75 6.59
N ARG A 79 5.22 8.44 5.58
CA ARG A 79 3.76 8.49 5.65
C ARG A 79 3.22 7.06 5.58
N ILE A 80 2.69 6.57 6.69
CA ILE A 80 2.08 5.24 6.82
C ILE A 80 0.63 5.34 6.35
N TYR A 81 0.19 4.37 5.54
CA TYR A 81 -1.17 4.29 5.06
C TYR A 81 -1.89 3.14 5.76
N PRO A 82 -3.23 3.22 5.90
CA PRO A 82 -4.03 2.12 6.36
C PRO A 82 -3.80 0.84 5.56
N ALA A 83 -4.25 -0.25 6.15
CA ALA A 83 -4.01 -1.57 5.64
C ALA A 83 -4.60 -1.83 4.26
N LEU A 84 -3.84 -2.55 3.45
CA LEU A 84 -4.32 -3.05 2.17
C LEU A 84 -5.23 -4.26 2.43
N SER A 85 -6.44 -4.23 1.87
CA SER A 85 -7.30 -5.41 1.82
C SER A 85 -6.70 -6.44 0.87
N GLY A 86 -6.63 -7.70 1.28
CA GLY A 86 -6.12 -8.76 0.44
C GLY A 86 -5.92 -10.06 1.20
N MET A 87 -5.02 -10.87 0.68
CA MET A 87 -4.72 -12.19 1.20
C MET A 87 -3.24 -12.31 1.52
N VAL A 88 -2.93 -12.80 2.72
CA VAL A 88 -1.59 -13.24 3.06
C VAL A 88 -1.50 -14.75 2.82
N TYR A 89 -0.42 -15.20 2.20
CA TYR A 89 -0.13 -16.61 2.00
C TYR A 89 1.09 -16.97 2.84
N VAL A 90 0.95 -17.95 3.72
CA VAL A 90 2.06 -18.46 4.53
C VAL A 90 2.31 -19.91 4.14
N ASN A 91 3.43 -20.18 3.46
CA ASN A 91 3.70 -21.47 2.82
C ASN A 91 2.54 -21.98 1.95
N GLY A 92 1.88 -21.06 1.23
CA GLY A 92 0.70 -21.35 0.41
C GLY A 92 -0.63 -21.43 1.17
N GLN A 93 -0.63 -21.41 2.50
CA GLN A 93 -1.85 -21.30 3.29
C GLN A 93 -2.38 -19.87 3.25
N GLN A 94 -3.61 -19.71 2.77
CA GLN A 94 -4.27 -18.42 2.63
C GLN A 94 -4.86 -17.94 3.97
N VAL A 95 -4.62 -16.66 4.28
CA VAL A 95 -5.06 -15.95 5.49
C VAL A 95 -5.67 -14.63 5.05
N GLN A 96 -6.93 -14.41 5.41
CA GLN A 96 -7.61 -13.16 5.13
C GLN A 96 -6.99 -12.04 5.99
N VAL A 97 -6.66 -10.92 5.36
CA VAL A 97 -6.24 -9.71 6.08
C VAL A 97 -7.49 -9.03 6.63
N ASN A 98 -7.45 -8.69 7.92
CA ASN A 98 -8.52 -7.94 8.60
C ASN A 98 -8.59 -6.49 8.12
N ASN A 99 -9.69 -5.80 8.41
CA ASN A 99 -9.87 -4.39 8.02
C ASN A 99 -8.82 -3.44 8.62
N ASP A 100 -8.17 -3.81 9.72
CA ASP A 100 -7.08 -3.06 10.35
C ASP A 100 -5.68 -3.48 9.86
N GLY A 101 -5.63 -4.39 8.89
CA GLY A 101 -4.41 -4.96 8.31
C GLY A 101 -3.80 -6.10 9.05
N SER A 102 -4.34 -6.46 10.20
CA SER A 102 -3.81 -7.58 10.95
C SER A 102 -4.09 -8.90 10.25
N TYR A 103 -3.17 -9.84 10.43
CA TYR A 103 -3.35 -11.24 10.05
C TYR A 103 -2.71 -12.12 11.12
N SER A 104 -3.17 -13.36 11.22
CA SER A 104 -2.73 -14.31 12.24
C SER A 104 -2.93 -15.75 11.75
N VAL A 105 -1.93 -16.60 11.94
CA VAL A 105 -1.93 -17.99 11.46
C VAL A 105 -0.95 -18.86 12.26
N ASP A 106 -1.37 -20.10 12.54
CA ASP A 106 -0.49 -21.12 13.10
C ASP A 106 0.30 -21.81 12.00
N VAL A 107 1.61 -21.94 12.20
CA VAL A 107 2.55 -22.48 11.23
C VAL A 107 3.42 -23.56 11.85
N GLN A 108 3.85 -24.51 11.02
CA GLN A 108 4.81 -25.51 11.45
C GLN A 108 6.22 -24.89 11.55
N PRO A 109 7.02 -25.28 12.56
CA PRO A 109 8.41 -24.88 12.64
C PRO A 109 9.19 -25.25 11.37
N GLY A 110 10.11 -24.39 10.96
CA GLY A 110 10.87 -24.51 9.71
C GLY A 110 10.92 -23.19 8.95
N LYS A 111 11.33 -23.24 7.68
CA LYS A 111 11.30 -22.06 6.82
C LYS A 111 9.86 -21.71 6.44
N ALA A 112 9.48 -20.45 6.64
CA ALA A 112 8.20 -19.92 6.21
C ALA A 112 8.42 -18.82 5.16
N LEU A 113 7.71 -18.94 4.03
CA LEU A 113 7.51 -17.88 3.05
C LEU A 113 6.17 -17.22 3.35
N VAL A 114 6.19 -15.91 3.62
CA VAL A 114 5.01 -15.08 3.84
C VAL A 114 4.88 -14.13 2.66
N GLU A 115 3.73 -14.13 2.00
CA GLU A 115 3.44 -13.33 0.80
C GLU A 115 2.16 -12.55 0.98
N PHE A 116 2.12 -11.29 0.54
CA PHE A 116 0.89 -10.51 0.45
C PHE A 116 0.49 -10.33 -1.01
N ASN A 117 -0.72 -10.79 -1.33
CA ASN A 117 -1.35 -10.59 -2.62
C ASN A 117 -2.61 -9.72 -2.46
N ALA A 118 -2.71 -8.70 -3.30
CA ALA A 118 -3.93 -7.93 -3.49
C ALA A 118 -4.27 -7.94 -4.98
N GLN A 119 -5.56 -8.09 -5.31
CA GLN A 119 -6.06 -8.02 -6.69
C GLN A 119 -5.33 -8.96 -7.68
N GLY A 120 -4.87 -10.13 -7.20
CA GLY A 120 -4.15 -11.10 -8.03
C GLY A 120 -2.69 -10.75 -8.33
N LYS A 121 -2.13 -9.69 -7.74
CA LYS A 121 -0.73 -9.29 -7.85
C LYS A 121 0.02 -9.54 -6.54
N LEU A 122 1.26 -10.00 -6.63
CA LEU A 122 2.19 -10.09 -5.51
C LEU A 122 2.78 -8.70 -5.22
N HIS A 123 2.58 -8.22 -3.99
CA HIS A 123 3.09 -6.92 -3.54
C HIS A 123 4.33 -7.05 -2.65
N LYS A 124 4.33 -8.03 -1.74
CA LYS A 124 5.43 -8.22 -0.79
C LYS A 124 5.63 -9.68 -0.44
N SER A 125 6.88 -10.07 -0.21
CA SER A 125 7.21 -11.37 0.36
C SER A 125 8.34 -11.27 1.38
N LYS A 126 8.39 -12.21 2.31
CA LYS A 126 9.43 -12.36 3.32
C LYS A 126 9.65 -13.82 3.66
N VAL A 127 10.91 -14.22 3.75
CA VAL A 127 11.30 -15.55 4.23
C VAL A 127 11.81 -15.42 5.65
N LEU A 128 11.39 -16.31 6.54
CA LEU A 128 11.86 -16.36 7.92
C LEU A 128 11.99 -17.81 8.43
N ASP A 129 12.87 -18.00 9.41
CA ASP A 129 13.02 -19.26 10.12
C ASP A 129 12.11 -19.26 11.36
N VAL A 130 11.13 -20.16 11.36
CA VAL A 130 10.14 -20.33 12.43
C VAL A 130 10.61 -21.40 13.39
N THR A 131 10.73 -21.07 14.68
CA THR A 131 11.09 -22.02 15.74
C THR A 131 9.85 -22.41 16.55
N SER A 132 9.84 -23.63 17.10
CA SER A 132 8.71 -24.11 17.91
C SER A 132 8.47 -23.21 19.14
N LYS A 133 7.19 -22.96 19.47
CA LYS A 133 6.71 -22.15 20.61
C LYS A 133 7.00 -20.64 20.54
N SER A 134 7.19 -20.08 19.35
CA SER A 134 7.36 -18.63 19.18
C SER A 134 6.04 -17.98 18.74
N ASN A 135 5.72 -16.84 19.37
CA ASN A 135 4.81 -15.86 18.81
C ASN A 135 5.66 -14.89 17.98
N LEU A 136 5.58 -15.00 16.65
CA LEU A 136 6.37 -14.20 15.73
C LEU A 136 5.51 -13.07 15.18
N THR A 137 6.04 -11.85 15.22
CA THR A 137 5.42 -10.69 14.57
C THR A 137 6.16 -10.39 13.26
N VAL A 138 5.43 -10.42 12.15
CA VAL A 138 5.97 -10.25 10.79
C VAL A 138 5.13 -9.24 10.03
N ASP A 139 5.58 -7.99 10.00
CA ASP A 139 4.92 -6.97 9.17
C ASP A 139 5.35 -7.09 7.71
N LEU A 140 4.36 -6.96 6.81
CA LEU A 140 4.54 -6.90 5.37
C LEU A 140 4.32 -5.46 4.92
N ILE A 141 5.43 -4.75 4.75
CA ILE A 141 5.44 -3.33 4.44
C ILE A 141 5.70 -3.14 2.94
N GLU A 142 4.70 -2.62 2.23
CA GLU A 142 4.86 -2.11 0.86
C GLU A 142 5.48 -0.71 0.95
N THR A 143 6.78 -0.62 0.69
CA THR A 143 7.49 0.67 0.68
C THR A 143 7.46 1.24 -0.72
N VAL A 144 7.01 2.48 -0.83
CA VAL A 144 6.90 3.21 -2.09
C VAL A 144 7.61 4.54 -1.93
N GLN A 145 8.40 4.95 -2.92
CA GLN A 145 9.08 6.24 -2.84
C GLN A 145 8.08 7.36 -3.12
N MET A 146 8.09 8.41 -2.30
CA MET A 146 7.29 9.61 -2.55
C MET A 146 7.62 10.22 -3.92
N SER A 147 8.86 10.10 -4.41
CA SER A 147 9.23 10.53 -5.76
C SER A 147 8.42 9.84 -6.85
N ASP A 148 8.11 8.56 -6.67
CA ASP A 148 7.35 7.79 -7.66
C ASP A 148 5.88 8.27 -7.71
N VAL A 149 5.43 8.94 -6.64
CA VAL A 149 4.10 9.55 -6.55
C VAL A 149 4.13 10.95 -7.13
N LEU A 150 5.06 11.76 -6.62
CA LEU A 150 5.05 13.20 -6.75
C LEU A 150 5.75 13.69 -8.03
N ALA A 151 6.74 12.96 -8.55
CA ALA A 151 7.47 13.38 -9.74
C ALA A 151 6.66 13.24 -11.05
N PRO A 152 5.98 12.11 -11.35
CA PRO A 152 5.17 11.97 -12.58
C PRO A 152 4.03 12.99 -12.64
N MET A 153 3.61 13.40 -11.46
CA MET A 153 2.61 14.40 -11.16
C MET A 153 3.02 15.81 -11.66
N GLU A 154 4.32 16.10 -11.82
CA GLU A 154 4.82 17.40 -12.32
C GLU A 154 5.08 17.45 -13.83
N GLU A 155 5.00 16.31 -14.52
CA GLU A 155 5.32 16.25 -15.94
C GLU A 155 4.19 16.82 -16.81
N PRO A 156 4.50 17.64 -17.83
CA PRO A 156 3.50 18.16 -18.74
C PRO A 156 2.86 17.03 -19.57
N ILE A 157 1.52 17.03 -19.66
CA ILE A 157 0.77 16.03 -20.42
C ILE A 157 0.88 16.33 -21.93
N SER A 158 1.25 15.33 -22.72
CA SER A 158 1.00 15.33 -24.16
C SER A 158 -0.37 14.70 -24.41
N ILE A 159 -1.43 15.51 -24.52
CA ILE A 159 -2.79 14.98 -24.78
C ILE A 159 -2.85 14.45 -26.23
N PRO A 160 -3.13 13.16 -26.47
CA PRO A 160 -3.46 12.68 -27.81
C PRO A 160 -4.79 13.30 -28.26
N GLN A 161 -4.80 14.03 -29.37
CA GLN A 161 -5.94 14.79 -29.92
C GLN A 161 -7.23 13.97 -30.20
N SER A 162 -7.26 12.65 -29.99
CA SER A 162 -8.30 11.77 -30.52
C SER A 162 -9.45 11.43 -29.56
N VAL A 163 -9.52 12.04 -28.36
CA VAL A 163 -10.59 11.76 -27.38
C VAL A 163 -11.26 13.05 -26.93
N ILE A 164 -11.90 13.77 -27.86
CA ILE A 164 -12.82 14.87 -27.51
C ILE A 164 -14.24 14.36 -27.76
N GLY A 165 -14.81 13.71 -26.74
CA GLY A 165 -16.24 13.46 -26.63
C GLY A 165 -16.85 14.49 -25.68
N ASN A 166 -17.55 15.47 -26.25
CA ASN A 166 -18.51 16.44 -25.70
C ASN A 166 -18.90 16.37 -24.19
N GLU A 167 -17.95 16.48 -23.27
CA GLU A 167 -18.21 16.96 -21.90
C GLU A 167 -17.64 18.36 -21.73
N ALA A 168 -18.34 19.18 -20.94
CA ALA A 168 -18.27 20.63 -20.96
C ALA A 168 -16.85 21.16 -20.69
N VAL A 169 -16.22 21.66 -21.76
CA VAL A 169 -15.03 22.50 -21.69
C VAL A 169 -15.47 23.87 -21.19
N ASP A 170 -15.41 24.09 -19.89
CA ASP A 170 -15.59 25.43 -19.33
C ASP A 170 -14.35 26.27 -19.65
N GLY A 171 -14.52 27.23 -20.56
CA GLY A 171 -13.64 28.38 -20.69
C GLY A 171 -12.33 28.21 -21.47
N GLY A 172 -12.43 28.15 -22.80
CA GLY A 172 -11.35 28.59 -23.71
C GLY A 172 -10.28 27.54 -24.01
N GLY A 173 -10.17 27.14 -25.29
CA GLY A 173 -9.22 26.14 -25.79
C GLY A 173 -7.74 26.51 -25.70
N GLY A 174 -7.22 26.68 -24.50
CA GLY A 174 -5.80 26.68 -24.18
C GLY A 174 -5.50 25.54 -23.21
N SER A 175 -4.39 24.82 -23.41
CA SER A 175 -3.86 23.91 -22.40
C SER A 175 -3.58 24.69 -21.11
N TYR A 176 -4.16 24.31 -19.98
CA TYR A 176 -3.80 24.88 -18.69
C TYR A 176 -2.28 24.71 -18.47
N PRO A 177 -1.49 25.80 -18.37
CA PRO A 177 -0.03 25.69 -18.33
C PRO A 177 0.50 25.17 -16.98
N GLY A 178 -0.37 24.95 -15.99
CA GLY A 178 0.04 24.66 -14.62
C GLY A 178 0.72 25.87 -13.95
N GLN A 179 1.12 25.71 -12.69
CA GLN A 179 2.17 26.60 -12.16
C GLN A 179 3.51 26.12 -12.73
N THR A 180 4.32 27.08 -13.18
CA THR A 180 5.51 26.85 -13.98
C THR A 180 6.81 26.92 -13.18
N TYR A 181 6.74 27.36 -11.91
CA TYR A 181 7.90 27.45 -11.03
C TYR A 181 7.53 27.22 -9.56
N SER A 182 8.49 26.69 -8.81
CA SER A 182 8.35 26.45 -7.37
C SER A 182 8.22 27.76 -6.58
N GLY A 183 7.34 27.79 -5.60
CA GLY A 183 6.91 28.95 -4.84
C GLY A 183 5.80 29.78 -5.50
N GLN A 184 5.30 29.41 -6.68
CA GLN A 184 4.22 30.17 -7.34
C GLN A 184 2.95 30.17 -6.48
N PRO A 185 2.35 31.35 -6.17
CA PRO A 185 1.09 31.42 -5.44
C PRO A 185 -0.03 30.71 -6.19
N VAL A 186 -0.86 29.99 -5.45
CA VAL A 186 -2.09 29.38 -5.93
C VAL A 186 -3.26 30.06 -5.20
N TYR A 187 -4.36 30.31 -5.91
CA TYR A 187 -5.55 30.95 -5.36
C TYR A 187 -6.74 29.98 -5.39
N THR A 188 -7.68 30.15 -4.45
CA THR A 188 -8.91 29.36 -4.44
C THR A 188 -9.63 29.44 -5.79
N GLY A 189 -10.11 28.31 -6.29
CA GLY A 189 -10.79 28.25 -7.59
C GLY A 189 -9.83 28.15 -8.79
N ASN A 190 -8.51 28.32 -8.60
CA ASN A 190 -7.56 28.01 -9.67
C ASN A 190 -7.65 26.52 -10.01
N HIS A 191 -7.70 26.20 -11.30
CA HIS A 191 -7.51 24.84 -11.75
C HIS A 191 -6.16 24.31 -11.25
N VAL A 192 -6.10 23.11 -10.72
CA VAL A 192 -4.88 22.48 -10.21
C VAL A 192 -4.87 21.00 -10.58
N HIS A 193 -3.68 20.46 -10.80
CA HIS A 193 -3.51 19.02 -10.90
C HIS A 193 -3.43 18.42 -9.49
N CYS A 194 -3.69 17.11 -9.41
CA CYS A 194 -3.59 16.33 -8.18
C CYS A 194 -2.28 16.56 -7.42
N ASN A 195 -1.21 16.92 -8.12
CA ASN A 195 0.08 17.20 -7.52
C ASN A 195 0.21 18.52 -6.74
N ARG A 196 -0.87 19.24 -6.47
CA ARG A 196 -0.81 20.60 -5.89
C ARG A 196 -1.69 20.66 -4.68
N PHE A 197 -1.02 20.38 -3.57
CA PHE A 197 -1.65 19.76 -2.44
C PHE A 197 -2.12 20.81 -1.44
N ASN A 198 -3.42 20.82 -1.25
CA ASN A 198 -4.15 21.55 -0.22
C ASN A 198 -4.04 20.88 1.14
N GLY A 199 -2.89 20.30 1.49
CA GLY A 199 -2.70 19.67 2.79
C GLY A 199 -2.94 20.63 3.94
N ILE A 200 -3.12 20.06 5.12
CA ILE A 200 -3.41 20.79 6.36
C ILE A 200 -2.33 21.83 6.72
N ALA A 201 -1.11 21.66 6.21
CA ALA A 201 0.01 22.57 6.42
C ALA A 201 0.39 23.39 5.18
N SER A 202 -0.45 23.41 4.14
CA SER A 202 -0.16 24.13 2.90
C SER A 202 0.00 25.64 3.13
N ASP A 203 1.02 26.23 2.51
CA ASP A 203 1.27 27.68 2.51
C ASP A 203 0.70 28.40 1.26
N HIS A 204 -0.16 27.70 0.52
CA HIS A 204 -0.88 28.19 -0.67
C HIS A 204 0.04 28.52 -1.84
N ARG A 205 1.20 27.86 -1.88
CA ARG A 205 2.14 27.93 -3.00
C ARG A 205 2.31 26.55 -3.58
N TYR A 206 2.63 26.52 -4.86
CA TYR A 206 3.13 25.29 -5.46
C TYR A 206 4.60 25.09 -5.10
N TRP A 207 4.94 23.92 -4.57
CA TRP A 207 6.33 23.51 -4.39
C TRP A 207 6.64 22.34 -5.32
N SER A 208 7.68 22.50 -6.15
CA SER A 208 8.07 21.42 -7.05
C SER A 208 8.77 20.31 -6.28
N TRP A 209 8.40 19.05 -6.52
CA TRP A 209 9.12 17.89 -6.02
C TRP A 209 10.60 17.93 -6.42
N LYS A 210 10.92 18.38 -7.64
CA LYS A 210 12.29 18.40 -8.17
C LYS A 210 13.19 19.41 -7.46
N THR A 211 12.65 20.55 -7.01
CA THR A 211 13.46 21.64 -6.42
C THR A 211 13.23 21.83 -4.92
N ASP A 212 12.02 21.60 -4.45
CA ASP A 212 11.56 21.89 -3.08
C ASP A 212 10.77 20.69 -2.51
N TRP A 213 11.30 19.48 -2.71
CA TRP A 213 10.69 18.21 -2.31
C TRP A 213 10.12 18.21 -0.89
N SER A 214 10.81 18.84 0.06
CA SER A 214 10.41 18.84 1.47
C SER A 214 9.15 19.68 1.72
N LYS A 215 8.99 20.80 1.01
CA LYS A 215 7.75 21.60 1.08
C LYS A 215 6.62 20.95 0.30
N ALA A 216 6.95 20.31 -0.83
CA ALA A 216 5.97 19.53 -1.59
C ALA A 216 5.35 18.40 -0.74
N ILE A 217 6.12 17.75 0.14
CA ILE A 217 5.59 16.77 1.10
C ILE A 217 4.70 17.42 2.15
N ALA A 218 5.12 18.55 2.72
CA ALA A 218 4.32 19.25 3.73
C ALA A 218 2.94 19.61 3.18
N ASP A 219 2.89 20.06 1.93
CA ASP A 219 1.66 20.32 1.21
C ASP A 219 0.90 19.02 0.91
N PHE A 220 1.59 17.93 0.54
CA PHE A 220 0.98 16.64 0.21
C PHE A 220 0.17 16.03 1.36
N VAL A 221 0.71 16.07 2.58
CA VAL A 221 0.12 15.38 3.73
C VAL A 221 -1.24 15.98 4.08
N GLY A 222 -2.24 15.11 4.17
CA GLY A 222 -3.61 15.51 4.44
C GLY A 222 -4.26 16.28 3.30
N SER A 223 -3.77 16.17 2.06
CA SER A 223 -4.41 16.70 0.85
C SER A 223 -5.46 15.74 0.28
N ASP A 224 -6.17 16.14 -0.77
CA ASP A 224 -7.09 15.24 -1.49
C ASP A 224 -6.37 14.02 -2.08
N CYS A 225 -5.11 14.16 -2.47
CA CYS A 225 -4.33 13.07 -3.06
C CYS A 225 -3.75 12.11 -2.03
N ASP A 226 -3.37 12.61 -0.85
CA ASP A 226 -3.07 11.74 0.30
C ASP A 226 -4.31 10.93 0.68
N ALA A 227 -5.49 11.59 0.76
CA ALA A 227 -6.75 10.91 1.05
C ALA A 227 -7.15 9.88 -0.02
N ALA A 228 -6.98 10.19 -1.30
CA ALA A 228 -7.27 9.26 -2.39
C ALA A 228 -6.31 8.07 -2.39
N LEU A 229 -5.02 8.29 -2.11
CA LEU A 229 -4.05 7.20 -2.01
C LEU A 229 -4.39 6.26 -0.84
N ILE A 230 -4.91 6.80 0.28
CA ILE A 230 -5.49 6.01 1.38
C ILE A 230 -6.69 5.19 0.92
N ALA A 231 -7.65 5.83 0.23
CA ALA A 231 -8.93 5.21 -0.10
C ALA A 231 -8.84 4.13 -1.18
N TYR A 232 -7.95 4.32 -2.17
CA TYR A 232 -7.94 3.50 -3.39
C TYR A 232 -6.68 2.68 -3.58
N GLY A 233 -5.65 2.86 -2.73
CA GLY A 233 -4.42 2.09 -2.82
C GLY A 233 -3.70 2.26 -4.15
N CYS A 234 -3.84 3.43 -4.81
CA CYS A 234 -3.37 3.64 -6.17
C CYS A 234 -1.92 3.22 -6.37
N PRO A 235 -1.63 2.30 -7.32
CA PRO A 235 -0.27 2.05 -7.71
C PRO A 235 0.23 3.22 -8.54
N LEU A 236 1.51 3.49 -8.34
CA LEU A 236 2.23 4.50 -9.10
C LEU A 236 2.67 3.88 -10.43
N PRO A 237 2.71 4.68 -11.51
CA PRO A 237 2.95 4.21 -12.88
C PRO A 237 4.19 3.30 -13.02
N PRO A 238 4.28 2.46 -14.08
CA PRO A 238 4.02 2.86 -15.47
C PRO A 238 2.72 2.36 -16.13
N THR A 239 1.96 1.45 -15.52
CA THR A 239 0.73 0.91 -16.14
C THR A 239 -0.51 1.32 -15.38
N ALA A 240 -1.46 1.92 -16.12
CA ALA A 240 -2.80 2.29 -15.68
C ALA A 240 -3.44 1.19 -14.80
N ASP A 241 -3.81 1.54 -13.56
CA ASP A 241 -4.64 0.70 -12.70
C ASP A 241 -6.08 1.16 -12.80
N ASN A 242 -6.98 0.18 -12.94
CA ASN A 242 -8.40 0.34 -13.18
C ASN A 242 -9.27 0.57 -11.94
N LEU A 243 -8.72 0.42 -10.74
CA LEU A 243 -9.34 0.90 -9.51
C LEU A 243 -9.10 2.39 -9.31
N CYS A 244 -8.03 2.85 -9.93
CA CYS A 244 -7.74 4.24 -10.13
C CYS A 244 -8.37 4.74 -11.45
N ASP A 245 -8.90 3.91 -12.38
CA ASP A 245 -9.33 4.24 -13.78
C ASP A 245 -10.28 5.43 -14.02
N GLY A 246 -10.80 6.11 -12.98
CA GLY A 246 -11.05 7.56 -13.13
C GLY A 246 -9.79 8.34 -13.58
N LEU A 247 -8.63 7.67 -13.52
CA LEU A 247 -7.28 8.06 -13.82
C LEU A 247 -6.73 7.42 -15.12
N ASN A 248 -7.48 6.66 -15.92
CA ASN A 248 -7.00 6.29 -17.27
C ASN A 248 -7.99 5.64 -18.24
N ALA A 249 -9.12 5.08 -17.80
CA ALA A 249 -10.10 4.43 -18.70
C ALA A 249 -10.71 5.39 -19.73
N GLN A 250 -10.58 6.70 -19.51
CA GLN A 250 -11.12 7.77 -20.36
C GLN A 250 -10.03 8.52 -21.16
N GLY A 251 -8.75 8.10 -21.07
CA GLY A 251 -7.64 8.78 -21.76
C GLY A 251 -6.99 9.93 -20.99
N ASN A 252 -7.20 10.00 -19.67
CA ASN A 252 -6.82 11.15 -18.83
C ASN A 252 -5.50 10.99 -18.04
N GLY A 253 -4.83 9.83 -18.07
CA GLY A 253 -3.57 9.58 -17.34
C GLY A 253 -3.71 9.64 -15.81
N VAL A 254 -2.65 9.21 -15.08
CA VAL A 254 -2.61 9.01 -13.60
C VAL A 254 -2.71 10.34 -12.80
N HIS A 255 -3.52 11.29 -13.27
CA HIS A 255 -3.40 12.73 -13.04
C HIS A 255 -4.60 13.34 -12.30
N ASP A 256 -5.59 12.53 -11.92
CA ASP A 256 -6.94 12.92 -11.49
C ASP A 256 -7.54 12.06 -10.36
N CYS A 257 -6.94 12.14 -9.16
CA CYS A 257 -7.51 11.65 -7.91
C CYS A 257 -8.81 12.36 -7.53
N SER A 258 -9.20 13.41 -8.26
CA SER A 258 -10.33 14.29 -7.96
C SER A 258 -11.55 14.06 -8.87
N ASP A 259 -11.43 13.42 -10.03
CA ASP A 259 -12.59 13.23 -10.93
C ASP A 259 -13.43 11.96 -10.65
N ALA A 260 -13.20 11.28 -9.52
CA ALA A 260 -14.18 10.33 -9.02
C ALA A 260 -15.40 11.09 -8.46
N LYS A 261 -16.34 11.44 -9.37
CA LYS A 261 -17.71 11.99 -9.11
C LYS A 261 -17.88 13.52 -9.24
N GLY A 262 -17.24 14.18 -10.20
CA GLY A 262 -17.60 15.57 -10.58
C GLY A 262 -17.16 16.63 -9.57
N TRP A 263 -15.96 16.48 -9.01
CA TRP A 263 -15.35 17.50 -8.17
C TRP A 263 -14.53 18.44 -9.05
N PRO A 264 -14.68 19.76 -8.93
CA PRO A 264 -13.81 20.68 -9.65
C PRO A 264 -12.38 20.54 -9.13
N ASN A 265 -11.44 20.27 -10.06
CA ASN A 265 -9.98 20.26 -9.90
C ASN A 265 -9.45 21.64 -9.49
N THR A 266 -9.95 22.20 -8.39
CA THR A 266 -9.72 23.57 -7.99
C THR A 266 -9.08 23.64 -6.63
N ALA A 267 -8.09 24.51 -6.48
CA ALA A 267 -7.48 24.74 -5.19
C ALA A 267 -8.53 25.24 -4.19
N TRP A 268 -8.52 24.65 -2.99
CA TRP A 268 -9.33 25.07 -1.86
C TRP A 268 -8.51 24.87 -0.58
N TRP A 269 -8.66 25.76 0.40
CA TRP A 269 -7.82 25.77 1.59
C TRP A 269 -8.45 25.00 2.74
N ARG A 270 -7.64 24.19 3.45
CA ARG A 270 -8.04 23.38 4.61
C ARG A 270 -7.75 24.03 5.96
N ASN A 271 -7.02 25.13 5.96
CA ASN A 271 -6.56 25.86 7.15
C ASN A 271 -7.39 27.12 7.43
#